data_AF-A0A3A6HEQ0-F1
#
_entry.id   AF-A0A3A6HEQ0-F1
#
_cell.length_a   1.000
_cell.length_b   1.000
_cell.length_c   1.000
_cell.angle_alpha   90.00
_cell.angle_beta   90.00
_cell.angle_gamma   90.00
#
_symmetry.space_group_name_H-M   'P 1'
#
loop_
_entity.id
_entity.type
_entity.pdbx_description
1 polymer ?
#
loop_
_entity_poly.entity_id
_entity_poly.type
_entity_poly.pdbx_seq_one_letter_code
_entity_poly.pdbx_strand_id
1 'polypeptide(L)'
;MDRVQLKMDAKAAMQQANPHPVLVALVYMVILAAISFVISMMSGVSSVFTTLVSNPDAAAAIYAGMMIPSILLSLVSTLVTGFLSMGFTAYTLRVINRQPAGINDLFAYARYCLKIWGLSIVMGFFVFAWSLLLWVPGIIAMYRYSQAVYIFAENPDKGIMECINESKAMMYGHKMDKFVLDLSFILWYLLAGVTCGLAGLYVTPYVEITNAAFYNSLKYGGSYQQQYGAGYGGYQQNGYQAGGQQQGYGQQQNYGQQGFGNPYQQGYDPNFQQGYDPNFQQGGTQQGYTPDNQQNDNPNPQ
;
A
#
# COMPACT_ATOMS: atom_id res chain seq x y z
N MET A 1 16.25 -7.59 -1.18
CA MET A 1 15.58 -6.40 -1.72
C MET A 1 16.52 -5.20 -1.56
N ASP A 2 16.78 -4.43 -2.61
CA ASP A 2 17.70 -3.29 -2.51
C ASP A 2 16.95 -2.01 -2.08
N ARG A 3 17.22 -1.56 -0.85
CA ARG A 3 16.66 -0.33 -0.27
C ARG A 3 17.01 0.92 -1.08
N VAL A 4 18.18 0.93 -1.73
CA VAL A 4 18.63 2.07 -2.53
C VAL A 4 17.75 2.20 -3.76
N GLN A 5 17.40 1.07 -4.38
CA GLN A 5 16.49 1.01 -5.52
C GLN A 5 15.10 1.53 -5.14
N LEU A 6 14.51 1.05 -4.04
CA LEU A 6 13.18 1.52 -3.59
C LEU A 6 13.13 3.05 -3.42
N LYS A 7 14.18 3.61 -2.83
CA LYS A 7 14.34 5.06 -2.61
C LYS A 7 14.54 5.83 -3.92
N MET A 8 15.26 5.25 -4.87
CA MET A 8 15.49 5.86 -6.18
C MET A 8 14.20 5.86 -7.02
N ASP A 9 13.49 4.74 -7.04
CA ASP A 9 12.20 4.59 -7.74
C ASP A 9 11.17 5.56 -7.16
N ALA A 10 11.09 5.67 -5.83
CA ALA A 10 10.21 6.62 -5.17
C ALA A 10 10.51 8.07 -5.56
N LYS A 11 11.79 8.44 -5.65
CA LYS A 11 12.21 9.77 -6.11
C LYS A 11 11.83 10.01 -7.57
N ALA A 12 12.05 9.03 -8.44
CA ALA A 12 11.68 9.13 -9.86
C ALA A 12 10.16 9.23 -10.03
N ALA A 13 9.39 8.45 -9.26
CA ALA A 13 7.93 8.52 -9.24
C ALA A 13 7.42 9.88 -8.81
N MET A 14 8.04 10.44 -7.77
CA MET A 14 7.69 11.75 -7.25
C MET A 14 7.91 12.87 -8.27
N GLN A 15 9.02 12.84 -9.01
CA GLN A 15 9.36 13.87 -9.99
C GLN A 15 8.42 13.92 -11.20
N GLN A 16 7.80 12.80 -11.54
CA GLN A 16 6.97 12.68 -12.75
C GLN A 16 5.47 12.75 -12.46
N ALA A 17 5.09 12.66 -11.19
CA ALA A 17 3.69 12.72 -10.80
C ALA A 17 3.13 14.14 -10.99
N ASN A 18 1.96 14.20 -11.63
CA ASN A 18 1.16 15.41 -11.79
C ASN A 18 -0.24 15.11 -11.21
N PRO A 19 -0.72 15.82 -10.17
CA PRO A 19 -0.07 16.90 -9.43
C PRO A 19 1.11 16.41 -8.59
N HIS A 20 2.09 17.30 -8.36
CA HIS A 20 3.32 16.95 -7.64
C HIS A 20 3.00 16.44 -6.21
N PRO A 21 3.57 15.32 -5.74
CA PRO A 21 3.23 14.74 -4.45
C PRO A 21 3.45 15.66 -3.25
N VAL A 22 4.39 16.60 -3.34
CA VAL A 22 4.57 17.64 -2.30
C VAL A 22 3.37 18.57 -2.22
N LEU A 23 2.72 18.90 -3.34
CA LEU A 23 1.52 19.74 -3.33
C LEU A 23 0.35 18.99 -2.68
N VAL A 24 0.17 17.71 -3.03
CA VAL A 24 -0.88 16.87 -2.42
C VAL A 24 -0.60 16.68 -0.92
N ALA A 25 0.66 16.43 -0.55
CA ALA A 25 1.07 16.35 0.85
C ALA A 25 0.87 17.68 1.59
N LEU A 26 1.14 18.83 0.96
CA LEU A 26 0.90 20.14 1.55
C LEU A 26 -0.61 20.37 1.78
N VAL A 27 -1.46 20.06 0.80
CA VAL A 27 -2.92 20.14 0.97
C VAL A 27 -3.37 19.23 2.12
N TYR A 28 -2.90 17.98 2.15
CA TYR A 28 -3.19 17.04 3.23
C TYR A 28 -2.76 17.60 4.60
N MET A 29 -1.53 18.10 4.73
CA MET A 29 -0.99 18.66 5.97
C MET A 29 -1.74 19.92 6.42
N VAL A 30 -2.15 20.79 5.49
CA VAL A 30 -2.97 21.97 5.81
C VAL A 30 -4.35 21.56 6.34
N ILE A 31 -4.99 20.55 5.73
CA ILE A 31 -6.27 20.03 6.22
C ILE A 31 -6.10 19.45 7.64
N LEU A 32 -5.06 18.66 7.88
CA LEU A 32 -4.78 18.14 9.22
C LEU A 32 -4.51 19.25 10.23
N ALA A 33 -3.70 20.25 9.86
CA ALA A 33 -3.42 21.40 10.71
C ALA A 33 -4.70 22.18 11.04
N ALA A 34 -5.61 22.35 10.08
CA ALA A 34 -6.90 23.00 10.30
C ALA A 34 -7.77 22.21 11.28
N ILE A 35 -7.84 20.88 11.15
CA ILE A 35 -8.57 20.01 12.09
C ILE A 35 -7.98 20.13 13.50
N SER A 36 -6.65 20.02 13.63
CA SER A 36 -5.96 20.18 14.92
C SER A 36 -6.14 21.57 15.51
N PHE A 37 -6.17 22.62 14.68
CA PHE A 37 -6.42 23.99 15.09
C PHE A 37 -7.83 24.14 15.68
N VAL A 38 -8.85 23.58 15.04
CA VAL A 38 -10.24 23.63 15.55
C VAL A 38 -10.36 22.93 16.92
N ILE A 39 -9.74 21.75 17.07
CA ILE A 39 -9.70 21.04 18.37
C ILE A 39 -8.98 21.87 19.44
N SER A 40 -7.84 22.46 19.08
CA SER A 40 -7.03 23.29 19.98
C SER A 40 -7.77 24.57 20.37
N MET A 41 -8.49 25.18 19.44
CA MET A 41 -9.30 26.38 19.68
C MET A 41 -10.43 26.09 20.67
N MET A 42 -11.15 24.98 20.51
CA MET A 42 -12.19 24.57 21.45
C MET A 42 -11.63 24.31 22.86
N SER A 43 -10.46 23.67 22.93
CA SER A 43 -9.77 23.41 24.21
C SER A 43 -9.28 24.71 24.86
N GLY A 44 -8.75 25.64 24.07
CA GLY A 44 -8.29 26.96 24.53
C GLY A 44 -9.45 27.85 25.02
N VAL A 45 -10.57 27.88 24.30
CA VAL A 45 -11.78 28.59 24.72
C VAL A 45 -12.27 28.06 26.06
N SER A 46 -12.34 26.73 26.22
CA SER A 46 -12.70 26.10 27.49
C SER A 46 -11.80 26.56 28.64
N SER A 47 -10.47 26.55 28.42
CA SER A 47 -9.48 26.99 29.41
C SER A 47 -9.58 28.48 29.79
N VAL A 48 -9.88 29.36 28.84
CA VAL A 48 -10.04 30.79 29.11
C VAL A 48 -11.31 31.02 29.92
N PHE A 49 -12.44 30.41 29.52
CA PHE A 49 -13.70 30.53 30.25
C PHE A 49 -13.59 30.03 31.69
N THR A 50 -12.92 28.89 31.91
CA THR A 50 -12.75 28.34 33.26
C THR A 50 -11.85 29.20 34.14
N THR A 51 -10.86 29.88 33.56
CA THR A 51 -9.99 30.83 34.29
C THR A 51 -10.73 32.13 34.62
N LEU A 52 -11.63 32.60 33.75
CA LEU A 52 -12.44 33.79 33.99
C LEU A 52 -13.53 33.56 35.05
N VAL A 53 -13.97 32.31 35.23
CA VAL A 53 -14.92 31.94 36.27
C VAL A 53 -14.17 31.73 37.58
N SER A 54 -14.23 32.74 38.45
CA SER A 54 -13.57 32.72 39.77
C SER A 54 -14.15 31.70 40.76
N ASN A 55 -15.34 31.16 40.48
CA ASN A 55 -16.02 30.19 41.34
C ASN A 55 -15.63 28.76 40.91
N PRO A 56 -14.95 27.97 41.79
CA PRO A 56 -14.46 26.64 41.43
C PRO A 56 -15.59 25.68 41.04
N ASP A 57 -16.75 25.78 41.69
CA ASP A 57 -17.92 24.93 41.37
C ASP A 57 -18.48 25.24 39.98
N ALA A 58 -18.50 26.51 39.58
CA ALA A 58 -18.93 26.92 38.25
C ALA A 58 -17.90 26.56 37.16
N ALA A 59 -16.60 26.64 37.47
CA ALA A 59 -15.55 26.16 36.57
C ALA A 59 -15.65 24.65 36.33
N ALA A 60 -15.90 23.86 37.38
CA ALA A 60 -16.13 22.42 37.26
C ALA A 60 -17.36 22.09 36.41
N ALA A 61 -18.45 22.84 36.58
CA ALA A 61 -19.66 22.70 35.76
C ALA A 61 -19.39 23.00 34.27
N ILE A 62 -18.57 24.01 33.95
CA ILE A 62 -18.17 24.33 32.58
C ILE A 62 -17.34 23.20 31.97
N TYR A 63 -16.34 22.68 32.69
CA TYR A 63 -15.56 21.54 32.21
C TYR A 63 -16.44 20.33 31.93
N ALA A 64 -17.32 19.97 32.86
CA ALA A 64 -18.25 18.86 32.70
C ALA A 64 -19.19 19.07 31.50
N GLY A 65 -19.74 20.28 31.33
CA GLY A 65 -20.59 20.64 30.19
C GLY A 65 -19.88 20.58 28.83
N MET A 66 -18.57 20.89 28.79
CA MET A 66 -17.76 20.86 27.58
C MET A 66 -17.20 19.48 27.24
N MET A 67 -17.27 18.49 28.13
CA MET A 67 -16.74 17.14 27.87
C MET A 67 -17.42 16.47 26.68
N ILE A 68 -18.75 16.43 26.65
CA ILE A 68 -19.50 15.73 25.59
C ILE A 68 -19.23 16.37 24.21
N PRO A 69 -19.36 17.69 24.01
CA PRO A 69 -19.00 18.32 22.74
C PRO A 69 -17.55 18.05 22.32
N SER A 70 -16.62 18.05 23.30
CA SER A 70 -15.20 17.86 23.00
C SER A 70 -14.88 16.45 22.51
N ILE A 71 -15.48 15.44 23.15
CA ILE A 71 -15.35 14.04 22.75
C ILE A 71 -15.97 13.83 21.37
N LEU A 72 -17.15 14.40 21.11
CA LEU A 72 -17.81 14.29 19.81
C LEU A 72 -16.97 14.92 18.69
N LEU A 73 -16.43 16.12 18.91
CA LEU A 73 -15.54 16.77 17.93
C LEU A 73 -14.30 15.93 17.66
N SER A 74 -13.66 15.38 18.71
CA SER A 74 -12.48 14.53 18.58
C SER A 74 -12.78 13.24 17.79
N LEU A 75 -13.93 12.61 18.06
CA LEU A 75 -14.37 11.41 17.35
C LEU A 75 -14.57 11.69 15.85
N VAL A 76 -15.30 12.75 15.51
CA VAL A 76 -15.51 13.17 14.11
C VAL A 76 -14.18 13.49 13.44
N SER A 77 -13.29 14.21 14.13
CA SER A 77 -11.97 14.57 13.62
C SER A 77 -11.09 13.35 13.34
N THR A 78 -11.19 12.31 14.18
CA THR A 78 -10.46 11.05 13.98
C THR A 78 -11.00 10.29 12.77
N LEU A 79 -12.32 10.27 12.56
CA LEU A 79 -12.92 9.68 11.35
C LEU A 79 -12.44 10.39 10.09
N VAL A 80 -12.43 11.73 10.11
CA VAL A 80 -11.98 12.54 8.97
C VAL A 80 -10.50 12.30 8.67
N THR A 81 -9.66 12.35 9.70
CA THR A 81 -8.22 12.10 9.58
C THR A 81 -7.94 10.69 9.06
N GLY A 82 -8.70 9.68 9.53
CA GLY A 82 -8.53 8.29 9.11
C GLY A 82 -8.75 8.08 7.61
N PHE A 83 -9.85 8.58 7.04
CA PHE A 83 -10.08 8.42 5.61
C PHE A 83 -9.13 9.28 4.77
N LEU A 84 -8.74 10.48 5.24
CA LEU A 84 -7.77 11.32 4.55
C LEU A 84 -6.39 10.64 4.49
N SER A 85 -5.98 10.01 5.59
CA SER A 85 -4.74 9.21 5.65
C SER A 85 -4.79 8.04 4.65
N MET A 86 -5.94 7.38 4.53
CA MET A 86 -6.13 6.31 3.55
C MET A 86 -6.08 6.84 2.12
N GLY A 87 -6.73 7.98 1.84
CA GLY A 87 -6.70 8.62 0.54
C GLY A 87 -5.28 9.04 0.13
N PHE A 88 -4.48 9.55 1.07
CA PHE A 88 -3.07 9.84 0.83
C PHE A 88 -2.24 8.58 0.56
N THR A 89 -2.50 7.50 1.30
CA THR A 89 -1.85 6.20 1.06
C THR A 89 -2.20 5.65 -0.33
N ALA A 90 -3.47 5.72 -0.73
CA ALA A 90 -3.91 5.30 -2.04
C ALA A 90 -3.33 6.18 -3.17
N TYR A 91 -3.26 7.49 -2.95
CA TYR A 91 -2.60 8.42 -3.86
C TYR A 91 -1.13 8.05 -4.08
N THR A 92 -0.37 7.81 -3.00
CA THR A 92 1.05 7.44 -3.11
C THR A 92 1.25 6.08 -3.77
N LEU A 93 0.36 5.12 -3.53
CA LEU A 93 0.32 3.84 -4.23
C LEU A 93 0.05 4.01 -5.74
N ARG A 94 -0.88 4.89 -6.12
CA ARG A 94 -1.13 5.21 -7.53
C ARG A 94 0.06 5.91 -8.20
N VAL A 95 0.71 6.82 -7.48
CA VAL A 95 1.91 7.53 -7.96
C VAL A 95 3.04 6.55 -8.27
N ILE A 96 3.36 5.62 -7.36
CA ILE A 96 4.39 4.61 -7.62
C ILE A 96 3.96 3.65 -8.74
N ASN A 97 2.67 3.34 -8.84
CA ASN A 97 2.08 2.52 -9.91
C ASN A 97 1.92 3.26 -11.25
N ARG A 98 2.34 4.53 -11.35
CA ARG A 98 2.22 5.36 -12.57
C ARG A 98 0.78 5.49 -13.08
N GLN A 99 -0.18 5.40 -12.16
CA GLN A 99 -1.60 5.59 -12.44
C GLN A 99 -1.95 7.09 -12.33
N PRO A 100 -2.99 7.56 -13.05
CA PRO A 100 -3.48 8.92 -12.88
C PRO A 100 -3.91 9.11 -11.42
N ALA A 101 -3.21 10.01 -10.73
CA ALA A 101 -3.44 10.33 -9.34
C ALA A 101 -3.79 11.81 -9.23
N GLY A 102 -4.70 12.18 -8.33
CA GLY A 102 -5.16 13.55 -8.16
C GLY A 102 -5.43 13.90 -6.71
N ILE A 103 -5.59 15.19 -6.42
CA ILE A 103 -5.94 15.68 -5.07
C ILE A 103 -7.27 15.07 -4.61
N ASN A 104 -8.19 14.79 -5.54
CA ASN A 104 -9.47 14.14 -5.25
C ASN A 104 -9.33 12.73 -4.65
N ASP A 105 -8.20 12.05 -4.88
CA ASP A 105 -7.95 10.73 -4.30
C ASP A 105 -7.84 10.79 -2.76
N LEU A 106 -7.51 11.96 -2.20
CA LEU A 106 -7.55 12.18 -0.75
C LEU A 106 -8.95 11.92 -0.16
N PHE A 107 -10.00 12.19 -0.94
CA PHE A 107 -11.40 12.08 -0.51
C PHE A 107 -12.10 10.84 -1.07
N ALA A 108 -11.48 10.11 -2.01
CA ALA A 108 -12.08 8.96 -2.67
C ALA A 108 -12.54 7.85 -1.70
N TYR A 109 -11.88 7.74 -0.55
CA TYR A 109 -12.13 6.72 0.46
C TYR A 109 -13.08 7.18 1.59
N ALA A 110 -13.66 8.39 1.49
CA ALA A 110 -14.57 8.92 2.50
C ALA A 110 -15.78 8.01 2.77
N ARG A 111 -16.34 7.38 1.73
CA ARG A 111 -17.45 6.42 1.85
C ARG A 111 -17.10 5.16 2.66
N TYR A 112 -15.82 4.84 2.75
CA TYR A 112 -15.29 3.70 3.49
C TYR A 112 -14.77 4.09 4.88
N CYS A 113 -14.99 5.33 5.34
CA CYS A 113 -14.44 5.85 6.60
C CYS A 113 -14.66 4.92 7.80
N LEU A 114 -15.86 4.35 7.96
CA LEU A 114 -16.15 3.41 9.06
C LEU A 114 -15.35 2.11 8.95
N LYS A 115 -15.18 1.56 7.74
CA LYS A 115 -14.34 0.37 7.51
C LYS A 115 -12.87 0.65 7.81
N ILE A 116 -12.37 1.82 7.41
CA ILE A 116 -10.99 2.26 7.64
C ILE A 116 -10.73 2.42 9.14
N TRP A 117 -11.70 2.99 9.86
CA TRP A 117 -11.64 3.12 11.30
C TRP A 117 -11.69 1.75 11.99
N GLY A 118 -12.54 0.84 11.52
CA GLY A 118 -12.57 -0.55 11.97
C GLY A 118 -11.23 -1.26 11.75
N LEU A 119 -10.61 -1.12 10.58
CA LEU A 119 -9.28 -1.66 10.29
C LEU A 119 -8.24 -1.10 11.27
N SER A 120 -8.26 0.21 11.51
CA SER A 120 -7.35 0.89 12.44
C SER A 120 -7.54 0.40 13.88
N ILE A 121 -8.78 0.21 14.33
CA ILE A 121 -9.09 -0.34 15.66
C ILE A 121 -8.58 -1.77 15.81
N VAL A 122 -8.85 -2.64 14.83
CA VAL A 122 -8.44 -4.06 14.93
C VAL A 122 -6.92 -4.17 14.91
N MET A 123 -6.24 -3.44 14.02
CA MET A 123 -4.77 -3.37 14.02
C MET A 123 -4.23 -2.82 15.34
N GLY A 124 -4.80 -1.70 15.82
CA GLY A 124 -4.41 -1.06 17.07
C GLY A 124 -4.60 -1.98 18.28
N PHE A 125 -5.73 -2.69 18.35
CA PHE A 125 -6.00 -3.68 19.40
C PHE A 125 -4.96 -4.79 19.42
N PHE A 126 -4.62 -5.38 18.26
CA PHE A 126 -3.58 -6.39 18.21
C PHE A 126 -2.21 -5.81 18.60
N VAL A 127 -1.82 -4.66 18.05
CA VAL A 127 -0.54 -4.01 18.40
C VAL A 127 -0.47 -3.71 19.89
N PHE A 128 -1.55 -3.20 20.48
CA PHE A 128 -1.66 -2.95 21.90
C PHE A 128 -1.52 -4.25 22.71
N ALA A 129 -2.24 -5.31 22.35
CA ALA A 129 -2.13 -6.61 23.00
C ALA A 129 -0.69 -7.15 22.96
N TRP A 130 0.00 -7.06 21.82
CA TRP A 130 1.42 -7.45 21.72
C TRP A 130 2.34 -6.55 22.54
N SER A 131 2.04 -5.25 22.62
CA SER A 131 2.79 -4.27 23.41
C SER A 131 2.64 -4.51 24.92
N LEU A 132 1.51 -5.05 25.37
CA LEU A 132 1.29 -5.44 26.78
C LEU A 132 2.17 -6.61 27.20
N LEU A 133 2.50 -7.52 26.28
CA LEU A 133 3.41 -8.63 26.59
C LEU A 133 4.83 -8.10 26.80
N LEU A 134 5.33 -7.31 25.85
CA LEU A 134 6.62 -6.60 25.91
C LEU A 134 6.62 -5.47 24.87
N TRP A 135 7.50 -4.48 25.03
CA TRP A 135 7.60 -3.37 24.09
C TRP A 135 8.07 -3.79 22.68
N VAL A 136 9.08 -4.67 22.59
CA VAL A 136 9.65 -5.16 21.32
C VAL A 136 8.62 -5.89 20.42
N PRO A 137 7.84 -6.87 20.90
CA PRO A 137 6.83 -7.52 20.05
C PRO A 137 5.72 -6.58 19.60
N GLY A 138 5.42 -5.51 20.34
CA GLY A 138 4.52 -4.45 19.89
C GLY A 138 4.99 -3.80 18.58
N ILE A 139 6.26 -3.42 18.51
CA ILE A 139 6.88 -2.85 17.30
C ILE A 139 6.85 -3.87 16.14
N ILE A 140 7.18 -5.13 16.41
CA ILE A 140 7.14 -6.18 15.39
C ILE A 140 5.70 -6.38 14.87
N ALA A 141 4.69 -6.29 15.74
CA ALA A 141 3.29 -6.37 15.35
C ALA A 141 2.86 -5.18 14.48
N MET A 142 3.33 -3.96 14.80
CA MET A 142 3.10 -2.77 13.97
C MET A 142 3.61 -2.98 12.54
N TYR A 143 4.85 -3.45 12.38
CA TYR A 143 5.39 -3.74 11.05
C TYR A 143 4.64 -4.85 10.31
N ARG A 144 4.26 -5.91 11.04
CA ARG A 144 3.50 -7.03 10.45
C ARG A 144 2.18 -6.59 9.83
N TYR A 145 1.50 -5.59 10.39
CA TYR A 145 0.19 -5.14 9.92
C TYR A 145 0.24 -3.90 9.02
N SER A 146 1.41 -3.28 8.87
CA SER A 146 1.58 -2.08 8.03
C SER A 146 1.08 -2.24 6.60
N GLN A 147 1.15 -3.45 6.02
CA GLN A 147 0.76 -3.69 4.63
C GLN A 147 -0.77 -3.80 4.45
N ALA A 148 -1.53 -4.02 5.53
CA ALA A 148 -2.98 -4.17 5.48
C ALA A 148 -3.67 -2.90 4.93
N VAL A 149 -3.07 -1.74 5.19
CA VAL A 149 -3.52 -0.42 4.70
C VAL A 149 -3.46 -0.36 3.16
N TYR A 150 -2.38 -0.85 2.55
CA TYR A 150 -2.21 -0.87 1.09
C TYR A 150 -3.13 -1.93 0.43
N ILE A 151 -3.27 -3.11 1.05
CA ILE A 151 -4.19 -4.16 0.57
C ILE A 151 -5.63 -3.64 0.54
N PHE A 152 -6.05 -2.94 1.59
CA PHE A 152 -7.36 -2.33 1.66
C PHE A 152 -7.53 -1.21 0.62
N ALA A 153 -6.48 -0.40 0.39
CA ALA A 153 -6.52 0.64 -0.63
C ALA A 153 -6.74 0.08 -2.04
N GLU A 154 -6.17 -1.10 -2.35
CA GLU A 154 -6.39 -1.78 -3.63
C GLU A 154 -7.76 -2.47 -3.71
N ASN A 155 -8.22 -3.09 -2.62
CA ASN A 155 -9.48 -3.84 -2.59
C ASN A 155 -10.34 -3.41 -1.38
N PRO A 156 -11.04 -2.26 -1.44
CA PRO A 156 -11.79 -1.72 -0.30
C PRO A 156 -13.02 -2.55 0.11
N ASP A 157 -13.46 -3.46 -0.77
CA ASP A 157 -14.56 -4.36 -0.49
C ASP A 157 -14.14 -5.58 0.35
N LYS A 158 -12.83 -5.88 0.42
CA LYS A 158 -12.25 -6.98 1.20
C LYS A 158 -12.50 -6.82 2.70
N GLY A 159 -12.60 -7.94 3.42
CA GLY A 159 -12.78 -7.94 4.87
C GLY A 159 -11.57 -7.37 5.62
N ILE A 160 -11.82 -6.74 6.77
CA ILE A 160 -10.76 -6.18 7.63
C ILE A 160 -9.75 -7.26 8.05
N MET A 161 -10.25 -8.42 8.50
CA MET A 161 -9.40 -9.51 8.96
C MET A 161 -8.63 -10.18 7.81
N GLU A 162 -9.22 -10.23 6.63
CA GLU A 162 -8.56 -10.74 5.42
C GLU A 162 -7.36 -9.85 5.05
N CYS A 163 -7.54 -8.52 5.07
CA CYS A 163 -6.44 -7.57 4.84
C CYS A 163 -5.30 -7.77 5.86
N ILE A 164 -5.64 -7.98 7.14
CA ILE A 164 -4.64 -8.21 8.19
C ILE A 164 -3.90 -9.54 8.00
N ASN A 165 -4.61 -10.60 7.62
CA ASN A 165 -4.04 -11.92 7.39
C ASN A 165 -3.10 -11.92 6.17
N GLU A 166 -3.51 -11.27 5.08
CA GLU A 166 -2.66 -11.09 3.90
C GLU A 166 -1.42 -10.25 4.22
N SER A 167 -1.56 -9.16 4.98
CA SER A 167 -0.42 -8.37 5.45
C SER A 167 0.56 -9.22 6.26
N LYS A 168 0.06 -10.08 7.15
CA LYS A 168 0.90 -10.98 7.94
C LYS A 168 1.66 -11.98 7.06
N ALA A 169 1.02 -12.50 6.01
CA ALA A 169 1.64 -13.43 5.08
C ALA A 169 2.74 -12.74 4.26
N MET A 170 2.46 -11.56 3.69
CA MET A 170 3.43 -10.80 2.90
C MET A 170 4.63 -10.29 3.72
N MET A 171 4.42 -9.99 5.00
CA MET A 171 5.49 -9.54 5.90
C MET A 171 6.33 -10.68 6.49
N TYR A 172 6.04 -11.95 6.16
CA TYR A 172 6.86 -13.06 6.64
C TYR A 172 8.25 -13.00 5.99
N GLY A 173 9.31 -13.03 6.81
CA GLY A 173 10.70 -12.87 6.34
C GLY A 173 11.17 -11.42 6.12
N HIS A 174 10.27 -10.46 5.91
CA HIS A 174 10.61 -9.08 5.50
C HIS A 174 10.48 -8.00 6.60
N LYS A 175 10.25 -8.40 7.85
CA LYS A 175 10.08 -7.46 8.97
C LYS A 175 11.35 -6.64 9.24
N MET A 176 12.52 -7.29 9.15
CA MET A 176 13.81 -6.64 9.33
C MET A 176 14.11 -5.69 8.17
N ASP A 177 13.73 -6.04 6.95
CA ASP A 177 13.89 -5.16 5.78
C ASP A 177 13.13 -3.85 5.99
N LYS A 178 11.87 -3.92 6.46
CA LYS A 178 11.06 -2.73 6.77
C LYS A 178 11.65 -1.90 7.92
N PHE A 179 12.14 -2.56 8.98
CA PHE A 179 12.78 -1.86 10.11
C PHE A 179 14.02 -1.09 9.68
N VAL A 180 14.91 -1.71 8.90
CA VAL A 180 16.12 -1.07 8.38
C VAL A 180 15.79 0.04 7.38
N LEU A 181 14.73 -0.14 6.57
CA LEU A 181 14.22 0.90 5.70
C LEU A 181 13.80 2.13 6.51
N ASP A 182 13.03 1.96 7.58
CA ASP A 182 12.59 3.08 8.42
C ASP A 182 13.73 3.73 9.19
N LEU A 183 14.70 2.93 9.67
CA LEU A 183 15.91 3.45 10.31
C LEU A 183 16.69 4.37 9.37
N SER A 184 16.71 4.06 8.06
CA SER A 184 17.38 4.90 7.06
C SER A 184 16.68 6.25 6.80
N PHE A 185 15.48 6.44 7.35
CA PHE A 185 14.74 7.72 7.32
C PHE A 185 14.86 8.52 8.62
N ILE A 186 15.46 7.97 9.68
CA ILE A 186 15.54 8.65 10.98
C ILE A 186 16.26 10.00 10.92
N LEU A 187 17.29 10.10 10.07
CA LEU A 187 18.01 11.36 9.84
C LEU A 187 17.13 12.42 9.16
N TRP A 188 16.22 12.00 8.27
CA TRP A 188 15.27 12.91 7.62
C TRP A 188 14.21 13.40 8.60
N TYR A 189 13.76 12.56 9.52
CA TYR A 189 12.87 12.97 10.60
C TYR A 189 13.56 13.94 11.58
N LEU A 190 14.82 13.69 11.91
CA LEU A 190 15.61 14.61 12.73
C LEU A 190 15.79 15.98 12.04
N LEU A 191 16.06 15.97 10.73
CA LEU A 191 16.13 17.19 9.92
C LEU A 191 14.78 17.91 9.87
N ALA A 192 13.66 17.18 9.75
CA ALA A 192 12.33 17.76 9.84
C ALA A 192 12.09 18.45 11.19
N GLY A 193 12.57 17.87 12.30
CA GLY A 193 12.53 18.51 13.61
C GLY A 193 13.32 19.82 13.68
N VAL A 194 14.57 19.82 13.19
CA VAL A 194 15.45 21.01 13.20
C VAL A 194 14.92 22.13 12.30
N THR A 195 14.25 21.78 11.20
CA THR A 195 13.67 22.74 10.24
C THR A 195 12.24 23.17 10.59
N CYS A 196 11.78 22.93 11.82
CA CYS A 196 10.42 23.22 12.28
C CYS A 196 9.33 22.63 11.36
N GLY A 197 9.58 21.46 10.77
CA GLY A 197 8.66 20.75 9.89
C GLY A 197 8.79 21.10 8.40
N LEU A 198 9.62 22.06 7.99
CA LEU A 198 9.77 22.43 6.58
C LEU A 198 10.33 21.29 5.72
N ALA A 199 11.35 20.56 6.21
CA ALA A 199 11.85 19.38 5.50
C ALA A 199 10.78 18.26 5.45
N GLY A 200 9.86 18.22 6.42
CA GLY A 200 8.75 17.28 6.47
C GLY A 200 7.86 17.32 5.23
N LEU A 201 7.67 18.50 4.62
CA LEU A 201 6.85 18.65 3.41
C LEU A 201 7.35 17.81 2.23
N TYR A 202 8.66 17.66 2.08
CA TYR A 202 9.26 16.80 1.06
C TYR A 202 9.40 15.36 1.54
N VAL A 203 9.80 15.18 2.81
CA VAL A 203 10.09 13.86 3.39
C VAL A 203 8.83 13.00 3.52
N THR A 204 7.69 13.56 3.93
CA THR A 204 6.44 12.80 4.11
C THR A 204 6.00 12.08 2.83
N PRO A 205 5.75 12.75 1.69
CA PRO A 205 5.37 12.05 0.46
C PRO A 205 6.49 11.14 -0.05
N TYR A 206 7.76 11.48 0.17
CA TYR A 206 8.88 10.62 -0.24
C TYR A 206 8.92 9.29 0.54
N VAL A 207 8.73 9.33 1.86
CA VAL A 207 8.66 8.14 2.72
C VAL A 207 7.44 7.29 2.35
N GLU A 208 6.27 7.91 2.18
CA GLU A 208 5.05 7.17 1.85
C GLU A 208 5.12 6.49 0.47
N ILE A 209 5.66 7.17 -0.54
CA ILE A 209 5.91 6.54 -1.86
C ILE A 209 6.94 5.41 -1.73
N THR A 210 7.96 5.55 -0.89
CA THR A 210 8.93 4.47 -0.63
C THR A 210 8.28 3.28 0.08
N ASN A 211 7.36 3.51 1.01
CA ASN A 211 6.60 2.45 1.68
C ASN A 211 5.64 1.76 0.69
N ALA A 212 5.02 2.50 -0.23
CA ALA A 212 4.22 1.93 -1.31
C ALA A 212 5.07 1.12 -2.31
N ALA A 213 6.28 1.58 -2.62
CA ALA A 213 7.26 0.82 -3.41
C ALA A 213 7.65 -0.48 -2.71
N PHE A 214 7.88 -0.43 -1.39
CA PHE A 214 8.12 -1.62 -0.57
C PHE A 214 6.95 -2.60 -0.64
N TYR A 215 5.71 -2.12 -0.50
CA TYR A 215 4.51 -2.94 -0.66
C TYR A 215 4.47 -3.66 -2.02
N ASN A 216 4.65 -2.92 -3.11
CA ASN A 216 4.70 -3.48 -4.46
C ASN A 216 5.81 -4.53 -4.60
N SER A 217 6.97 -4.27 -4.01
CA SER A 217 8.09 -5.21 -4.08
C SER A 217 7.85 -6.50 -3.28
N LEU A 218 7.03 -6.47 -2.23
CA LEU A 218 6.52 -7.68 -1.56
C LEU A 218 5.48 -8.41 -2.40
N LYS A 219 4.58 -7.66 -3.05
CA LYS A 219 3.48 -8.20 -3.85
C LYS A 219 3.95 -8.85 -5.15
N TYR A 220 4.87 -8.19 -5.87
CA TYR A 220 5.38 -8.63 -7.16
C TYR A 220 6.71 -9.40 -7.06
N GLY A 221 7.36 -9.42 -5.89
CA GLY A 221 8.62 -10.12 -5.67
C GLY A 221 9.71 -9.67 -6.66
N GLY A 222 10.47 -10.64 -7.21
CA GLY A 222 11.53 -10.37 -8.19
C GLY A 222 11.06 -9.70 -9.49
N SER A 223 9.76 -9.73 -9.79
CA SER A 223 9.17 -9.08 -10.97
C SER A 223 8.90 -7.59 -10.78
N TYR A 224 9.09 -7.05 -9.58
CA TYR A 224 9.03 -5.61 -9.29
C TYR A 224 9.93 -4.81 -10.25
N GLN A 225 11.09 -5.36 -10.64
CA GLN A 225 12.01 -4.70 -11.57
C GLN A 225 11.47 -4.62 -13.01
N GLN A 226 10.69 -5.59 -13.47
CA GLN A 226 10.21 -5.64 -14.85
C GLN A 226 8.97 -4.77 -15.06
N GLN A 227 8.07 -4.74 -14.07
CA GLN A 227 6.85 -3.94 -14.13
C GLN A 227 7.11 -2.44 -13.86
N TYR A 228 8.10 -2.10 -13.03
CA TYR A 228 8.41 -0.72 -12.65
C TYR A 228 9.70 -0.17 -13.30
N GLY A 229 10.57 -1.04 -13.85
CA GLY A 229 11.82 -0.68 -14.53
C GLY A 229 11.70 -0.53 -16.06
N ALA A 230 10.64 -1.02 -16.70
CA ALA A 230 10.42 -0.79 -18.14
C ALA A 230 9.98 0.66 -18.46
N GLY A 231 9.64 1.45 -17.43
CA GLY A 231 9.29 2.87 -17.59
C GLY A 231 10.47 3.84 -17.53
N TYR A 232 11.61 3.47 -16.92
CA TYR A 232 12.78 4.35 -16.75
C TYR A 232 14.09 3.57 -16.86
N GLY A 233 14.33 3.02 -18.05
CA GLY A 233 15.58 2.40 -18.49
C GLY A 233 15.94 2.87 -19.90
N GLY A 234 15.94 4.19 -20.12
CA GLY A 234 16.13 4.81 -21.42
C GLY A 234 16.96 6.10 -21.38
N TYR A 235 17.93 6.19 -20.46
CA TYR A 235 19.11 7.01 -20.71
C TYR A 235 20.27 6.07 -20.88
N GLN A 236 20.43 5.59 -22.11
CA GLN A 236 21.73 5.14 -22.58
C GLN A 236 22.72 6.26 -22.30
N GLN A 237 23.70 6.00 -21.44
CA GLN A 237 25.00 6.63 -21.58
C GLN A 237 25.63 6.03 -22.84
N ASN A 238 25.16 6.44 -24.01
CA ASN A 238 25.85 6.19 -25.27
C ASN A 238 26.54 7.48 -25.67
N GLY A 239 27.87 7.42 -25.60
CA GLY A 239 28.71 8.25 -26.43
C GLY A 239 28.27 8.13 -27.89
N TYR A 240 28.53 9.19 -28.63
CA TYR A 240 28.31 9.32 -30.06
C TYR A 240 28.55 8.00 -30.82
N GLN A 241 27.49 7.40 -31.39
CA GLN A 241 27.62 6.74 -32.68
C GLN A 241 26.30 6.72 -33.45
N ALA A 242 26.43 6.96 -34.74
CA ALA A 242 25.41 7.36 -35.68
C ALA A 242 24.57 6.22 -36.26
N GLY A 243 23.31 6.55 -36.59
CA GLY A 243 22.56 6.03 -37.74
C GLY A 243 21.75 4.74 -37.56
N GLY A 244 20.45 4.78 -37.93
CA GLY A 244 19.72 3.58 -38.39
C GLY A 244 18.29 3.34 -37.86
N GLN A 245 17.30 3.85 -38.59
CA GLN A 245 15.96 3.34 -38.95
C GLN A 245 15.12 2.42 -38.01
N GLN A 246 13.90 2.92 -37.74
CA GLN A 246 12.56 2.31 -37.57
C GLN A 246 12.36 0.78 -37.44
N GLN A 247 11.50 0.37 -36.49
CA GLN A 247 10.25 -0.40 -36.71
C GLN A 247 9.49 -0.60 -35.38
N GLY A 248 8.17 -0.43 -35.40
CA GLY A 248 7.30 -0.51 -34.22
C GLY A 248 6.45 -1.78 -34.15
N TYR A 249 5.86 -2.06 -32.98
CA TYR A 249 4.64 -2.87 -32.81
C TYR A 249 3.93 -2.45 -31.52
N GLY A 250 2.62 -2.25 -31.58
CA GLY A 250 1.76 -2.07 -30.41
C GLY A 250 1.28 -3.42 -29.86
N GLN A 251 0.98 -3.48 -28.57
CA GLN A 251 0.08 -4.49 -28.01
C GLN A 251 -0.64 -3.99 -26.75
N GLN A 252 -1.91 -4.39 -26.68
CA GLN A 252 -2.96 -4.07 -25.73
C GLN A 252 -3.03 -5.24 -24.72
N GLN A 253 -3.01 -5.04 -23.39
CA GLN A 253 -3.19 -6.16 -22.43
C GLN A 253 -4.02 -5.80 -21.18
N ASN A 254 -5.31 -6.10 -21.29
CA ASN A 254 -6.18 -6.90 -20.42
C ASN A 254 -5.78 -7.11 -18.93
N TYR A 255 -6.61 -6.60 -18.01
CA TYR A 255 -6.55 -6.88 -16.57
C TYR A 255 -7.24 -8.22 -16.26
N GLY A 256 -6.46 -9.29 -16.15
CA GLY A 256 -6.91 -10.60 -15.67
C GLY A 256 -6.57 -10.81 -14.19
N GLN A 257 -7.59 -11.11 -13.38
CA GLN A 257 -7.46 -11.57 -11.99
C GLN A 257 -6.60 -12.85 -11.93
N GLN A 258 -5.57 -12.86 -11.09
CA GLN A 258 -4.88 -14.10 -10.68
C GLN A 258 -4.99 -14.25 -9.17
N GLY A 259 -5.74 -15.29 -8.78
CA GLY A 259 -5.96 -15.69 -7.40
C GLY A 259 -4.68 -16.23 -6.76
N PHE A 260 -4.55 -16.00 -5.45
CA PHE A 260 -3.45 -16.48 -4.63
C PHE A 260 -3.53 -17.99 -4.45
N GLY A 261 -2.58 -18.71 -5.03
CA GLY A 261 -2.33 -20.13 -4.77
C GLY A 261 -1.66 -20.36 -3.40
N ASN A 262 -2.05 -21.44 -2.76
CA ASN A 262 -1.68 -21.88 -1.41
C ASN A 262 -0.19 -22.32 -1.35
N PRO A 263 0.67 -21.84 -0.44
CA PRO A 263 2.14 -22.03 -0.56
C PRO A 263 2.70 -23.32 0.08
N TYR A 264 1.93 -24.41 0.16
CA TYR A 264 2.48 -25.70 0.61
C TYR A 264 2.80 -26.63 -0.56
N GLN A 265 3.77 -26.27 -1.40
CA GLN A 265 4.57 -27.23 -2.17
C GLN A 265 5.98 -26.66 -2.37
N GLN A 266 6.92 -27.10 -1.53
CA GLN A 266 8.35 -26.94 -1.75
C GLN A 266 8.86 -28.15 -2.55
N GLY A 267 9.68 -27.87 -3.58
CA GLY A 267 10.76 -28.77 -3.98
C GLY A 267 10.78 -29.20 -5.45
N TYR A 268 11.40 -28.39 -6.33
CA TYR A 268 12.40 -28.85 -7.32
C TYR A 268 13.05 -27.63 -8.04
N ASP A 269 14.38 -27.55 -8.04
CA ASP A 269 15.25 -26.64 -8.82
C ASP A 269 16.05 -27.53 -9.82
N PRO A 270 16.69 -27.03 -10.90
CA PRO A 270 16.13 -26.89 -12.25
C PRO A 270 17.25 -27.14 -13.29
N ASN A 271 17.60 -28.38 -13.65
CA ASN A 271 18.53 -28.61 -14.76
C ASN A 271 18.51 -30.07 -15.22
N PHE A 272 17.72 -30.35 -16.26
CA PHE A 272 18.00 -31.45 -17.18
C PHE A 272 17.64 -30.98 -18.60
N GLN A 273 18.61 -30.35 -19.26
CA GLN A 273 18.62 -30.19 -20.72
C GLN A 273 19.17 -31.49 -21.35
N GLN A 274 18.34 -32.22 -22.07
CA GLN A 274 18.71 -33.08 -23.22
C GLN A 274 17.50 -33.00 -24.16
N GLY A 275 17.59 -32.45 -25.36
CA GLY A 275 18.35 -32.99 -26.49
C GLY A 275 17.32 -33.36 -27.55
N TYR A 276 17.31 -32.62 -28.66
CA TYR A 276 16.35 -32.73 -29.76
C TYR A 276 16.67 -33.97 -30.62
N ASP A 277 15.69 -34.81 -30.96
CA ASP A 277 15.76 -35.71 -32.14
C ASP A 277 14.35 -36.01 -32.69
N PRO A 278 14.02 -35.61 -33.94
CA PRO A 278 12.76 -35.91 -34.60
C PRO A 278 12.95 -36.98 -35.68
N ASN A 279 12.96 -38.27 -35.32
CA ASN A 279 12.54 -39.40 -36.19
C ASN A 279 12.88 -40.74 -35.53
N PHE A 280 11.90 -41.43 -34.96
CA PHE A 280 11.91 -42.91 -34.93
C PHE A 280 10.48 -43.44 -35.00
N GLN A 281 10.15 -44.06 -36.13
CA GLN A 281 9.02 -44.96 -36.32
C GLN A 281 9.40 -46.39 -35.89
N GLN A 282 8.36 -47.16 -35.57
CA GLN A 282 8.21 -48.63 -35.63
C GLN A 282 8.36 -49.48 -34.35
N GLY A 283 7.36 -50.35 -34.19
CA GLY A 283 7.36 -51.64 -33.48
C GLY A 283 6.91 -51.53 -32.03
N GLY A 284 5.77 -52.06 -31.57
CA GLY A 284 4.92 -53.12 -32.05
C GLY A 284 4.72 -54.13 -30.92
N THR A 285 3.51 -54.23 -30.37
CA THR A 285 2.93 -55.48 -29.85
C THR A 285 1.42 -55.31 -29.72
N GLN A 286 0.71 -56.15 -30.45
CA GLN A 286 -0.74 -56.32 -30.44
C GLN A 286 -1.15 -57.27 -29.31
N GLN A 287 -2.22 -56.93 -28.58
CA GLN A 287 -3.28 -57.82 -28.08
C GLN A 287 -4.48 -56.89 -27.84
N GLY A 288 -5.66 -56.98 -28.44
CA GLY A 288 -6.33 -58.12 -29.05
C GLY A 288 -7.62 -58.42 -28.27
N TYR A 289 -8.66 -57.59 -28.42
CA TYR A 289 -10.06 -58.02 -28.31
C TYR A 289 -10.96 -57.05 -29.09
N THR A 290 -11.63 -57.59 -30.11
CA THR A 290 -12.50 -56.92 -31.09
C THR A 290 -13.97 -56.86 -30.60
N PRO A 291 -14.88 -56.15 -31.31
CA PRO A 291 -15.90 -55.28 -30.74
C PRO A 291 -17.31 -55.89 -30.87
N ASP A 292 -18.37 -55.16 -30.48
CA ASP A 292 -19.56 -55.14 -31.33
C ASP A 292 -20.57 -54.03 -31.03
N ASN A 293 -21.14 -53.55 -32.15
CA ASN A 293 -22.36 -52.77 -32.39
C ASN A 293 -22.32 -51.25 -32.10
N GLN A 294 -22.23 -50.38 -33.12
CA GLN A 294 -23.32 -49.98 -34.06
C GLN A 294 -24.53 -49.43 -33.29
N GLN A 295 -25.11 -48.26 -33.55
CA GLN A 295 -25.22 -47.52 -34.80
C GLN A 295 -25.66 -46.08 -34.47
N ASN A 296 -25.16 -45.15 -35.27
CA ASN A 296 -25.58 -43.76 -35.40
C ASN A 296 -26.92 -43.73 -36.15
N ASP A 297 -27.93 -43.04 -35.65
CA ASP A 297 -29.06 -42.58 -36.46
C ASP A 297 -29.55 -41.22 -35.95
N ASN A 298 -29.22 -40.18 -36.70
CA ASN A 298 -29.96 -38.93 -36.84
C ASN A 298 -30.59 -39.02 -38.24
N PRO A 299 -31.87 -38.70 -38.48
CA PRO A 299 -32.26 -37.28 -38.56
C PRO A 299 -33.71 -36.96 -38.15
N ASN A 300 -33.90 -35.72 -37.67
CA ASN A 300 -35.18 -35.01 -37.71
C ASN A 300 -35.60 -34.80 -39.18
N PRO A 301 -36.88 -34.93 -39.60
CA PRO A 301 -37.77 -33.76 -39.59
C PRO A 301 -39.30 -34.06 -39.53
N GLN A 302 -40.04 -33.33 -38.69
CA GLN A 302 -41.29 -32.59 -39.01
C GLN A 302 -41.90 -32.01 -37.73
#